data_AF-A0A835SV83-F1
#
_entry.id   AF-A0A835SV83-F1
#
_cell.length_a   1.000
_cell.length_b   1.000
_cell.length_c   1.000
_cell.angle_alpha   90.00
_cell.angle_beta   90.00
_cell.angle_gamma   90.00
#
_symmetry.space_group_name_H-M   'P 1'
#
loop_
_entity.id
_entity.type
_entity.pdbx_description
1 polymer ?
#
loop_
_entity_poly.entity_id
_entity_poly.type
_entity_poly.pdbx_seq_one_letter_code
_entity_poly.pdbx_strand_id
1 'polypeptide(L)'
;MLLKGPRPPCADARRGSSRSPKVSAITSIPVVLPALSPATTFLPRPTLVAPAATVSESPAEAHSLEQPVRGFGKRLASVDIEQPDVASLVSCRFVVPHHVTKPGQQLFLSGSSPALGEWDPARAVPMEWQEGHSHVAVVRVPASRLVQAKLVLMENGKPVYTEEGNARDLMLLPSGASLQPGASLGSMDEDSMPAAPASASPGQLDYQIMCHVGNTEATQILRLPVVLPARDPSDRRVLCKFVVMLDGIKLEPRQFPVIVGSAPELGAWNAGEGVKLMRQVGGYWTRRVELPLYEGSGDIQAKVVICNADGSPAVWEPGTTNRVLTACRPTTGSSAMHIFVCRWSQPGFTPTVCVPVQHEDASKEYVKQLDAAQKEVGMMRQAVTAKSRQVQSLESELAAVRRSERAMREEVSALRSELGQFAQEAEKAAKSEMEARREVAELSEQLARVEENYERQVNFLAAKLEEMEREIFSLQDQLRESGGSPAQAAVHNQPAGQHGYSSNGNGNGSGRPVTRASWR
;
A
#
# COMPACT_ATOMS: atom_id res chain seq x y z
N MET A 1 0.60 -27.24 73.57
CA MET A 1 -0.84 -27.50 73.33
C MET A 1 -1.12 -27.15 71.88
N LEU A 2 -0.90 -28.05 70.90
CA LEU A 2 -1.80 -29.12 70.41
C LEU A 2 -3.23 -28.56 70.16
N LEU A 3 -3.68 -28.42 68.92
CA LEU A 3 -4.21 -29.54 68.12
C LEU A 3 -4.00 -29.37 66.60
N LYS A 4 -3.52 -30.47 65.98
CA LYS A 4 -3.48 -30.73 64.54
C LYS A 4 -4.81 -31.34 64.09
N GLY A 5 -5.26 -31.00 62.88
CA GLY A 5 -6.34 -31.69 62.13
C GLY A 5 -5.90 -31.97 60.67
N PRO A 6 -6.46 -32.98 59.99
CA PRO A 6 -5.69 -33.87 59.11
C PRO A 6 -5.66 -33.44 57.63
N ARG A 7 -4.55 -33.79 56.96
CA ARG A 7 -4.39 -33.76 55.50
C ARG A 7 -4.91 -35.06 54.88
N PRO A 8 -5.57 -35.02 53.70
CA PRO A 8 -5.87 -36.21 52.92
C PRO A 8 -4.66 -36.64 52.04
N PRO A 9 -4.62 -37.92 51.61
CA PRO A 9 -3.39 -38.60 51.19
C PRO A 9 -3.00 -38.38 49.73
N CYS A 10 -1.68 -38.38 49.51
CA CYS A 10 -1.03 -38.57 48.22
C CYS A 10 -1.33 -39.98 47.70
N ALA A 11 -1.72 -40.07 46.43
CA ALA A 11 -1.74 -41.32 45.69
C ALA A 11 -0.59 -41.32 44.68
N ASP A 12 0.44 -42.10 44.99
CA ASP A 12 1.48 -42.55 44.08
C ASP A 12 0.89 -43.55 43.07
N ALA A 13 1.08 -43.30 41.78
CA ALA A 13 0.89 -44.31 40.74
C ALA A 13 1.99 -44.21 39.67
N ARG A 14 3.06 -44.96 39.95
CA ARG A 14 3.81 -45.87 39.07
C ARG A 14 4.16 -45.44 37.62
N ARG A 15 5.48 -45.45 37.40
CA ARG A 15 6.21 -45.84 36.19
C ARG A 15 5.43 -46.76 35.23
N GLY A 16 5.48 -46.41 33.96
CA GLY A 16 5.15 -47.29 32.85
C GLY A 16 5.79 -46.84 31.54
N SER A 17 6.92 -47.49 31.21
CA SER A 17 7.36 -47.91 29.87
C SER A 17 7.40 -46.90 28.72
N SER A 18 8.63 -46.74 28.22
CA SER A 18 8.95 -46.43 26.83
C SER A 18 8.12 -47.26 25.83
N ARG A 19 7.71 -46.60 24.74
CA ARG A 19 7.56 -47.19 23.40
C ARG A 19 7.41 -46.06 22.39
N SER A 20 8.49 -45.83 21.65
CA SER A 20 8.44 -45.22 20.32
C SER A 20 7.55 -46.09 19.41
N PRO A 21 6.89 -45.46 18.44
CA PRO A 21 7.04 -46.01 17.09
C PRO A 21 7.11 -44.96 15.97
N LYS A 22 8.04 -45.27 15.07
CA LYS A 22 7.86 -45.28 13.61
C LYS A 22 7.63 -43.95 12.89
N VAL A 23 8.78 -43.40 12.47
CA VAL A 23 9.00 -42.86 11.11
C VAL A 23 8.17 -43.66 10.10
N SER A 24 7.25 -42.98 9.42
CA SER A 24 6.54 -43.53 8.25
C SER A 24 6.71 -42.57 7.07
N ALA A 25 7.49 -43.07 6.11
CA ALA A 25 7.43 -42.89 4.67
C ALA A 25 6.89 -41.55 4.10
N ILE A 26 7.84 -40.84 3.50
CA ILE A 26 7.66 -39.92 2.37
C ILE A 26 6.79 -40.61 1.31
N THR A 27 5.60 -40.06 1.06
CA THR A 27 4.81 -40.40 -0.14
C THR A 27 4.83 -39.19 -1.05
N SER A 28 5.46 -39.36 -2.21
CA SER A 28 5.62 -38.42 -3.30
C SER A 28 4.26 -37.99 -3.85
N ILE A 29 4.03 -36.67 -3.90
CA ILE A 29 2.91 -36.06 -4.62
C ILE A 29 3.37 -35.84 -6.07
N PRO A 30 2.65 -36.37 -7.09
CA PRO A 30 2.96 -36.10 -8.48
C PRO A 30 2.63 -34.64 -8.82
N VAL A 31 3.63 -33.93 -9.35
CA VAL A 31 3.48 -32.62 -9.97
C VAL A 31 2.67 -32.79 -11.26
N VAL A 32 1.40 -32.38 -11.23
CA VAL A 32 0.58 -32.23 -12.43
C VAL A 32 0.89 -30.87 -13.04
N LEU A 33 1.69 -30.88 -14.11
CA LEU A 33 1.88 -29.76 -15.02
C LEU A 33 0.58 -29.52 -15.82
N PRO A 34 0.00 -28.31 -15.83
CA PRO A 34 -1.02 -28.00 -16.81
C PRO A 34 -0.37 -27.79 -18.19
N ALA A 35 -0.93 -28.51 -19.16
CA ALA A 35 -0.52 -28.55 -20.55
C ALA A 35 -0.58 -27.16 -21.21
N LEU A 36 0.50 -26.84 -21.93
CA LEU A 36 0.51 -25.85 -23.00
C LEU A 36 -0.45 -26.32 -24.10
N SER A 37 -1.40 -25.45 -24.49
CA SER A 37 -2.09 -25.57 -25.78
C SER A 37 -1.77 -24.36 -26.65
N PRO A 38 -1.61 -24.55 -27.98
CA PRO A 38 -1.06 -23.55 -28.88
C PRO A 38 -2.13 -22.87 -29.76
N ALA A 39 -1.64 -21.92 -30.55
CA ALA A 39 -2.22 -21.30 -31.75
C ALA A 39 -3.22 -20.14 -31.52
N THR A 40 -2.79 -18.90 -31.76
CA THR A 40 -2.72 -18.19 -33.07
C THR A 40 -4.03 -17.48 -33.38
N THR A 41 -4.03 -16.15 -33.35
CA THR A 41 -4.61 -15.33 -34.43
C THR A 41 -3.93 -13.96 -34.44
N PHE A 42 -3.06 -13.76 -35.44
CA PHE A 42 -2.58 -12.45 -35.87
C PHE A 42 -3.76 -11.62 -36.40
N LEU A 43 -3.86 -10.36 -35.98
CA LEU A 43 -4.65 -9.36 -36.70
C LEU A 43 -3.80 -8.08 -36.93
N PRO A 44 -4.09 -7.34 -38.00
CA PRO A 44 -3.11 -6.49 -38.66
C PRO A 44 -2.99 -5.10 -38.05
N ARG A 45 -1.76 -4.61 -38.16
CA ARG A 45 -1.27 -3.25 -37.90
C ARG A 45 -2.02 -2.20 -38.73
N PRO A 46 -2.51 -1.09 -38.14
CA PRO A 46 -2.88 0.09 -38.92
C PRO A 46 -1.65 1.00 -39.09
N THR A 47 -1.32 1.25 -40.34
CA THR A 47 -0.47 2.34 -40.84
C THR A 47 -1.14 3.69 -40.63
N LEU A 48 -0.43 4.64 -40.01
CA LEU A 48 -0.69 6.09 -40.03
C LEU A 48 0.68 6.77 -39.89
N VAL A 49 1.34 7.08 -41.01
CA VAL A 49 1.37 8.41 -41.67
C VAL A 49 1.74 9.52 -40.70
N ALA A 50 3.03 9.85 -40.70
CA ALA A 50 3.58 11.08 -40.14
C ALA A 50 3.48 12.22 -41.16
N PRO A 51 3.28 13.48 -40.72
CA PRO A 51 3.80 14.63 -41.44
C PRO A 51 5.03 15.21 -40.74
N ALA A 52 6.02 15.50 -41.57
CA ALA A 52 7.21 16.25 -41.25
C ALA A 52 6.88 17.73 -40.97
N ALA A 53 7.56 18.35 -40.00
CA ALA A 53 7.84 19.78 -40.00
C ALA A 53 9.02 20.10 -39.06
N THR A 54 10.19 20.26 -39.68
CA THR A 54 11.19 21.32 -39.48
C THR A 54 11.37 21.95 -38.09
N VAL A 55 12.56 21.69 -37.53
CA VAL A 55 13.26 22.49 -36.52
C VAL A 55 13.85 23.74 -37.20
N SER A 56 13.67 24.91 -36.60
CA SER A 56 14.48 26.11 -36.84
C SER A 56 14.82 26.72 -35.49
N GLU A 57 16.11 26.76 -35.16
CA GLU A 57 16.67 27.43 -33.98
C GLU A 57 17.05 28.89 -34.30
N SER A 58 17.21 29.67 -33.22
CA SER A 58 17.98 30.92 -33.06
C SER A 58 17.17 32.23 -32.86
N PRO A 59 17.70 33.28 -32.20
CA PRO A 59 17.76 33.38 -30.73
C PRO A 59 17.30 34.76 -30.19
N ALA A 60 17.26 34.85 -28.85
CA ALA A 60 17.49 36.04 -28.01
C ALA A 60 16.32 36.97 -27.62
N GLU A 61 16.51 37.46 -26.39
CA GLU A 61 16.01 38.68 -25.74
C GLU A 61 14.80 38.61 -24.79
N ALA A 62 15.13 38.96 -23.55
CA ALA A 62 14.25 39.18 -22.42
C ALA A 62 13.52 40.52 -22.59
N HIS A 63 12.21 40.52 -22.34
CA HIS A 63 11.54 41.69 -21.78
C HIS A 63 10.29 41.25 -21.01
N SER A 64 10.27 41.64 -19.73
CA SER A 64 9.10 41.68 -18.85
C SER A 64 7.95 42.40 -19.52
N LEU A 65 6.72 41.87 -19.38
CA LEU A 65 5.51 42.65 -19.18
C LEU A 65 4.37 41.74 -18.71
N GLU A 66 3.80 42.16 -17.60
CA GLU A 66 2.56 41.67 -17.02
C GLU A 66 1.42 41.73 -18.05
N GLN A 67 0.60 40.68 -18.14
CA GLN A 67 -0.86 40.80 -17.96
C GLN A 67 -1.55 39.41 -17.88
N PRO A 68 -2.51 39.23 -16.96
CA PRO A 68 -3.12 37.94 -16.67
C PRO A 68 -4.31 37.63 -17.59
N VAL A 69 -4.40 36.36 -17.99
CA VAL A 69 -5.57 35.77 -18.67
C VAL A 69 -6.79 35.92 -17.76
N ARG A 70 -7.69 36.83 -18.14
CA ARG A 70 -9.01 36.99 -17.54
C ARG A 70 -9.85 35.74 -17.81
N GLY A 71 -10.43 35.21 -16.74
CA GLY A 71 -11.60 34.35 -16.81
C GLY A 71 -11.36 32.99 -16.18
N PHE A 72 -11.41 32.93 -14.84
CA PHE A 72 -11.96 31.82 -14.03
C PHE A 72 -11.72 32.11 -12.54
N GLY A 73 -12.03 33.34 -12.11
CA GLY A 73 -11.86 33.77 -10.73
C GLY A 73 -12.91 34.80 -10.35
N LYS A 74 -14.04 34.33 -9.81
CA LYS A 74 -14.95 35.03 -8.87
C LYS A 74 -16.14 34.14 -8.53
N ARG A 75 -15.90 33.09 -7.71
CA ARG A 75 -16.95 32.47 -6.88
C ARG A 75 -16.42 31.61 -5.73
N LEU A 76 -15.27 31.96 -5.15
CA LEU A 76 -14.71 31.26 -3.98
C LEU A 76 -14.04 32.22 -2.96
N ALA A 77 -14.41 33.49 -2.94
CA ALA A 77 -13.90 34.45 -1.97
C ALA A 77 -15.03 35.31 -1.42
N SER A 78 -15.77 34.71 -0.48
CA SER A 78 -16.56 35.33 0.60
C SER A 78 -17.51 34.27 1.14
N VAL A 79 -16.97 33.23 1.79
CA VAL A 79 -17.73 32.63 2.88
C VAL A 79 -17.28 33.43 4.08
N ASP A 80 -18.08 34.43 4.41
CA ASP A 80 -17.91 35.17 5.64
C ASP A 80 -17.97 34.15 6.79
N ILE A 81 -16.87 34.05 7.54
CA ILE A 81 -16.87 33.40 8.84
C ILE A 81 -17.52 34.41 9.79
N GLU A 82 -18.83 34.64 9.59
CA GLU A 82 -19.66 35.40 10.51
C GLU A 82 -19.97 34.52 11.71
N GLN A 83 -19.34 34.85 12.85
CA GLN A 83 -19.77 34.62 14.24
C GLN A 83 -20.17 33.18 14.66
N PRO A 84 -20.12 32.83 15.97
CA PRO A 84 -20.51 31.52 16.42
C PRO A 84 -22.04 31.40 16.31
N ASP A 85 -22.52 31.01 15.14
CA ASP A 85 -23.82 30.36 14.98
C ASP A 85 -23.93 29.36 16.14
N VAL A 86 -25.02 29.44 16.90
CA VAL A 86 -25.17 28.85 18.22
C VAL A 86 -25.14 27.34 18.07
N ALA A 87 -23.95 26.78 17.91
CA ALA A 87 -23.71 25.39 17.65
C ALA A 87 -24.36 24.66 18.81
N SER A 88 -25.42 23.90 18.53
CA SER A 88 -26.15 23.17 19.56
C SER A 88 -25.14 22.30 20.29
N LEU A 89 -24.77 22.71 21.50
CA LEU A 89 -23.77 22.01 22.30
C LEU A 89 -24.44 20.83 22.99
N VAL A 90 -23.84 19.66 22.86
CA VAL A 90 -24.30 18.44 23.52
C VAL A 90 -23.36 18.06 24.66
N SER A 91 -23.94 17.61 25.76
CA SER A 91 -23.23 17.19 26.97
C SER A 91 -22.76 15.75 26.84
N CYS A 92 -21.44 15.55 26.82
CA CYS A 92 -20.81 14.26 26.59
C CYS A 92 -20.02 13.82 27.81
N ARG A 93 -20.30 12.62 28.32
CA ARG A 93 -19.46 11.94 29.31
C ARG A 93 -18.47 11.02 28.60
N PHE A 94 -17.20 11.41 28.61
CA PHE A 94 -16.09 10.58 28.17
C PHE A 94 -15.67 9.63 29.29
N VAL A 95 -15.51 8.35 28.97
CA VAL A 95 -15.10 7.30 29.91
C VAL A 95 -13.95 6.53 29.28
N VAL A 96 -12.82 6.45 29.97
CA VAL A 96 -11.70 5.58 29.62
C VAL A 96 -11.70 4.39 30.58
N PRO A 97 -12.27 3.25 30.17
CA PRO A 97 -12.28 2.08 31.02
C PRO A 97 -10.87 1.48 31.06
N HIS A 98 -10.36 1.26 32.28
CA HIS A 98 -9.13 0.53 32.54
C HIS A 98 -7.87 1.15 31.94
N HIS A 99 -7.42 2.24 32.55
CA HIS A 99 -6.09 2.79 32.32
C HIS A 99 -5.37 3.05 33.64
N VAL A 100 -4.34 2.25 33.93
CA VAL A 100 -3.54 2.39 35.15
C VAL A 100 -2.57 3.56 34.97
N THR A 101 -2.75 4.62 35.74
CA THR A 101 -1.83 5.75 35.84
C THR A 101 -0.86 5.54 37.00
N LYS A 102 0.40 5.99 36.84
CA LYS A 102 1.37 6.02 37.94
C LYS A 102 1.11 7.23 38.85
N PRO A 103 1.62 7.22 40.10
CA PRO A 103 1.60 8.42 40.94
C PRO A 103 2.21 9.63 40.19
N GLY A 104 1.53 10.78 40.25
CA GLY A 104 1.94 12.00 39.52
C GLY A 104 1.49 12.05 38.06
N GLN A 105 0.93 10.97 37.51
CA GLN A 105 0.36 10.95 36.16
C GLN A 105 -1.15 11.16 36.19
N GLN A 106 -1.67 11.91 35.22
CA GLN A 106 -3.10 12.14 35.05
C GLN A 106 -3.47 12.12 33.57
N LEU A 107 -4.63 11.55 33.26
CA LEU A 107 -5.16 11.46 31.90
C LEU A 107 -5.98 12.71 31.56
N PHE A 108 -5.83 13.18 30.33
CA PHE A 108 -6.50 14.37 29.78
C PHE A 108 -7.12 14.05 28.43
N LEU A 109 -8.12 14.83 28.05
CA LEU A 109 -8.79 14.79 26.77
C LEU A 109 -8.48 16.09 26.01
N SER A 110 -7.84 15.96 24.85
CA SER A 110 -7.52 17.08 23.96
C SER A 110 -8.18 16.87 22.60
N GLY A 111 -8.55 17.94 21.90
CA GLY A 111 -9.30 17.82 20.65
C GLY A 111 -9.44 19.09 19.85
N SER A 112 -10.11 19.00 18.69
CA SER A 112 -10.20 20.10 17.72
C SER A 112 -11.14 21.23 18.14
N SER A 113 -12.03 21.02 19.10
CA SER A 113 -12.95 22.05 19.57
C SER A 113 -12.35 22.92 20.69
N PRO A 114 -12.79 24.18 20.86
CA PRO A 114 -12.40 25.04 21.99
C PRO A 114 -12.61 24.39 23.36
N ALA A 115 -13.69 23.63 23.53
CA ALA A 115 -14.02 22.92 24.76
C ALA A 115 -13.07 21.74 25.06
N LEU A 116 -12.27 21.32 24.08
CA LEU A 116 -11.26 20.27 24.20
C LEU A 116 -9.83 20.83 24.06
N GLY A 117 -9.67 22.15 24.12
CA GLY A 117 -8.36 22.80 24.15
C GLY A 117 -7.67 22.99 22.79
N GLU A 118 -8.32 22.73 21.67
CA GLU A 118 -7.77 22.99 20.31
C GLU A 118 -6.39 22.37 20.07
N TRP A 119 -6.23 21.12 20.49
CA TRP A 119 -4.97 20.36 20.44
C TRP A 119 -3.82 20.92 21.29
N ASP A 120 -4.06 21.92 22.13
CA ASP A 120 -3.09 22.40 23.11
C ASP A 120 -3.15 21.54 24.39
N PRO A 121 -2.08 20.80 24.75
CA PRO A 121 -2.04 20.00 25.96
C PRO A 121 -2.26 20.83 27.24
N ALA A 122 -1.84 22.10 27.26
CA ALA A 122 -2.04 22.97 28.42
C ALA A 122 -3.52 23.36 28.63
N ARG A 123 -4.32 23.29 27.57
CA ARG A 123 -5.77 23.54 27.58
C ARG A 123 -6.62 22.27 27.52
N ALA A 124 -5.99 21.10 27.57
CA ALA A 124 -6.69 19.82 27.55
C ALA A 124 -7.55 19.65 28.82
N VAL A 125 -8.65 18.90 28.68
CA VAL A 125 -9.59 18.69 29.78
C VAL A 125 -9.07 17.57 30.70
N PRO A 126 -8.86 17.81 32.01
CA PRO A 126 -8.48 16.76 32.94
C PRO A 126 -9.58 15.71 33.07
N MET A 127 -9.20 14.44 33.07
CA MET A 127 -10.09 13.35 33.43
C MET A 127 -9.93 13.03 34.92
N GLU A 128 -11.05 12.78 35.59
CA GLU A 128 -11.12 12.37 36.98
C GLU A 128 -10.90 10.85 37.08
N TRP A 129 -9.95 10.44 37.90
CA TRP A 129 -9.73 9.02 38.21
C TRP A 129 -10.84 8.50 39.12
N GLN A 130 -11.34 7.31 38.81
CA GLN A 130 -12.33 6.57 39.59
C GLN A 130 -11.81 5.16 39.92
N GLU A 131 -12.44 4.53 40.91
CA GLU A 131 -12.15 3.17 41.32
C GLU A 131 -12.16 2.19 40.12
N GLY A 132 -11.24 1.22 40.13
CA GLY A 132 -11.03 0.34 38.98
C GLY A 132 -10.28 0.99 37.82
N HIS A 133 -9.47 2.03 38.08
CA HIS A 133 -8.66 2.68 37.05
C HIS A 133 -9.48 3.19 35.86
N SER A 134 -10.71 3.63 36.13
CA SER A 134 -11.55 4.30 35.14
C SER A 134 -11.27 5.80 35.18
N HIS A 135 -11.27 6.47 34.04
CA HIS A 135 -11.11 7.93 33.99
C HIS A 135 -12.32 8.55 33.31
N VAL A 136 -12.85 9.64 33.88
CA VAL A 136 -14.09 10.26 33.40
C VAL A 136 -13.93 11.77 33.23
N ALA A 137 -14.47 12.30 32.13
CA ALA A 137 -14.62 13.74 31.94
C ALA A 137 -16.00 14.04 31.36
N VAL A 138 -16.61 15.16 31.75
CA VAL A 138 -17.86 15.64 31.17
C VAL A 138 -17.56 16.93 30.43
N VAL A 139 -17.83 16.95 29.13
CA VAL A 139 -17.51 18.08 28.24
C VAL A 139 -18.70 18.39 27.34
N ARG A 140 -18.94 19.68 27.10
CA ARG A 140 -19.91 20.14 26.10
C ARG A 140 -19.20 20.35 24.78
N VAL A 141 -19.61 19.63 23.74
CA VAL A 141 -18.99 19.72 22.42
C VAL A 141 -20.04 20.13 21.36
N PRO A 142 -19.62 20.76 20.26
CA PRO A 142 -20.52 21.09 19.16
C PRO A 142 -21.17 19.84 18.56
N ALA A 143 -22.50 19.87 18.38
CA ALA A 143 -23.20 18.89 17.55
C ALA A 143 -23.22 19.35 16.07
N SER A 144 -23.61 18.42 15.19
CA SER A 144 -23.72 18.59 13.73
C SER A 144 -22.42 19.01 13.04
N ARG A 145 -21.27 18.85 13.72
CA ARG A 145 -19.94 19.12 13.19
C ARG A 145 -19.01 18.00 13.61
N LEU A 146 -17.98 17.77 12.78
CA LEU A 146 -16.92 16.83 13.11
C LEU A 146 -16.07 17.40 14.24
N VAL A 147 -16.07 16.74 15.39
CA VAL A 147 -15.20 17.03 16.52
C VAL A 147 -14.19 15.90 16.63
N GLN A 148 -12.91 16.26 16.72
CA GLN A 148 -11.83 15.29 16.87
C GLN A 148 -11.32 15.30 18.31
N ALA A 149 -11.01 14.12 18.85
CA ALA A 149 -10.49 13.99 20.21
C ALA A 149 -9.38 12.94 20.33
N LYS A 150 -8.46 13.14 21.27
CA LYS A 150 -7.39 12.22 21.65
C LYS A 150 -7.17 12.24 23.16
N LEU A 151 -6.63 11.13 23.66
CA LEU A 151 -6.16 11.03 25.04
C LEU A 151 -4.71 11.50 25.16
N VAL A 152 -4.40 12.23 26.22
CA VAL A 152 -3.06 12.71 26.56
C VAL A 152 -2.79 12.35 28.02
N LEU A 153 -1.70 11.65 28.29
CA LEU A 153 -1.22 11.41 29.65
C LEU A 153 -0.19 12.50 29.99
N MET A 154 -0.44 13.20 31.09
CA MET A 154 0.45 14.23 31.59
C MET A 154 1.11 13.79 32.89
N GLU A 155 2.37 14.20 33.08
CA GLU A 155 3.15 14.02 34.30
C GLU A 155 3.82 15.35 34.63
N ASN A 156 3.59 15.88 35.83
CA ASN A 156 4.10 17.18 36.26
C ASN A 156 3.80 18.33 35.27
N GLY A 157 2.59 18.33 34.69
CA GLY A 157 2.13 19.34 33.73
C GLY A 157 2.73 19.23 32.32
N LYS A 158 3.49 18.17 32.02
CA LYS A 158 4.05 17.92 30.69
C LYS A 158 3.44 16.66 30.07
N PRO A 159 3.14 16.64 28.77
CA PRO A 159 2.67 15.44 28.09
C PRO A 159 3.80 14.40 28.06
N VAL A 160 3.55 13.22 28.66
CA VAL A 160 4.46 12.07 28.62
C VAL A 160 3.99 11.01 27.64
N TYR A 161 2.70 11.00 27.31
CA TYR A 161 2.15 10.17 26.26
C TYR A 161 1.00 10.91 25.57
N THR A 162 0.98 10.86 24.24
CA THR A 162 -0.15 11.31 23.43
C THR A 162 -0.62 10.12 22.63
N GLU A 163 -1.93 9.92 22.58
CA GLU A 163 -2.53 8.81 21.84
C GLU A 163 -2.07 8.80 20.37
N GLU A 164 -1.41 7.69 20.01
CA GLU A 164 -0.89 7.43 18.67
C GLU A 164 -2.03 7.10 17.69
N GLY A 165 -1.79 7.33 16.40
CA GLY A 165 -2.76 7.08 15.33
C GLY A 165 -3.72 8.25 15.07
N ASN A 166 -4.80 7.96 14.34
CA ASN A 166 -5.81 8.95 13.95
C ASN A 166 -6.58 9.45 15.18
N ALA A 167 -7.06 10.69 15.12
CA ALA A 167 -7.97 11.19 16.15
C ALA A 167 -9.31 10.44 16.14
N ARG A 168 -10.03 10.49 17.25
CA ARG A 168 -11.41 9.99 17.35
C ARG A 168 -12.33 10.99 16.68
N ASP A 169 -12.93 10.59 15.57
CA ASP A 169 -13.90 11.40 14.83
C ASP A 169 -15.28 11.26 15.46
N LEU A 170 -15.79 12.34 16.04
CA LEU A 170 -17.08 12.44 16.70
C LEU A 170 -18.02 13.29 15.86
N MET A 171 -19.06 12.67 15.30
CA MET A 171 -20.16 13.36 14.63
C MET A 171 -21.42 13.15 15.49
N LEU A 172 -21.77 14.14 16.30
CA LEU A 172 -22.87 14.05 17.27
C LEU A 172 -24.09 14.80 16.76
N LEU A 173 -25.28 14.29 17.06
CA LEU A 173 -26.56 14.94 16.72
C LEU A 173 -27.04 15.84 17.87
N PRO A 174 -27.74 16.95 17.57
CA PRO A 174 -28.32 17.83 18.58
C PRO A 174 -29.29 17.10 19.51
N SER A 175 -29.39 17.57 20.76
CA SER A 175 -30.43 17.12 21.70
C SER A 175 -31.82 17.39 21.11
N GLY A 176 -32.73 16.41 21.16
CA GLY A 176 -34.08 16.53 20.59
C GLY A 176 -34.22 16.24 19.08
N ALA A 177 -33.13 16.07 18.33
CA ALA A 177 -33.23 15.59 16.96
C ALA A 177 -33.70 14.13 16.94
N SER A 178 -35.00 13.92 16.68
CA SER A 178 -35.55 12.62 16.30
C SER A 178 -35.28 12.40 14.81
N LEU A 179 -34.58 11.32 14.48
CA LEU A 179 -34.40 10.92 13.09
C LEU A 179 -35.74 10.34 12.59
N GLN A 180 -36.62 11.18 12.06
CA GLN A 180 -37.76 10.71 11.27
C GLN A 180 -37.25 10.33 9.87
N PRO A 181 -37.27 9.04 9.48
CA PRO A 181 -36.86 8.63 8.14
C PRO A 181 -37.98 8.99 7.16
N GLY A 182 -37.77 10.00 6.32
CA GLY A 182 -38.76 10.43 5.33
C GLY A 182 -38.73 11.90 4.95
N ALA A 183 -37.98 12.74 5.68
CA ALA A 183 -37.71 14.10 5.25
C ALA A 183 -36.78 14.07 4.03
N SER A 184 -37.38 14.07 2.84
CA SER A 184 -36.70 14.47 1.61
C SER A 184 -35.97 15.78 1.87
N LEU A 185 -34.72 15.88 1.42
CA LEU A 185 -33.87 17.07 1.55
C LEU A 185 -34.34 18.22 0.61
N GLY A 186 -35.65 18.34 0.39
CA GLY A 186 -36.24 19.18 -0.65
C GLY A 186 -37.74 19.39 -0.47
N SER A 187 -38.15 19.98 0.66
CA SER A 187 -39.35 20.84 0.77
C SER A 187 -39.34 21.48 2.16
N MET A 188 -38.68 22.63 2.29
CA MET A 188 -38.91 23.51 3.43
C MET A 188 -40.21 24.26 3.17
N ASP A 189 -41.32 23.76 3.73
CA ASP A 189 -42.46 24.62 4.01
C ASP A 189 -42.09 25.49 5.22
N GLU A 190 -42.04 26.81 5.03
CA GLU A 190 -41.61 27.79 6.05
C GLU A 190 -42.53 27.89 7.28
N ASP A 191 -43.69 27.23 7.30
CA ASP A 191 -44.72 27.42 8.33
C ASP A 191 -44.76 26.35 9.43
N SER A 192 -43.77 25.46 9.51
CA SER A 192 -43.68 24.45 10.57
C SER A 192 -42.35 24.52 11.30
N MET A 193 -42.11 25.63 12.01
CA MET A 193 -41.08 25.71 13.04
C MET A 193 -41.37 24.66 14.13
N PRO A 194 -40.53 23.63 14.32
CA PRO A 194 -40.61 22.82 15.53
C PRO A 194 -40.36 23.75 16.72
N ALA A 195 -41.21 23.66 17.74
CA ALA A 195 -41.05 24.40 18.97
C ALA A 195 -39.59 24.32 19.46
N ALA A 196 -39.03 25.47 19.86
CA ALA A 196 -37.66 25.58 20.34
C ALA A 196 -37.33 24.43 21.31
N PRO A 197 -36.15 23.80 21.19
CA PRO A 197 -35.79 22.67 22.04
C PRO A 197 -35.93 23.11 23.49
N ALA A 198 -36.81 22.41 24.23
CA ALA A 198 -36.99 22.60 25.65
C ALA A 198 -35.61 22.69 26.31
N SER A 199 -35.35 23.77 27.05
CA SER A 199 -34.07 24.04 27.70
C SER A 199 -33.61 22.78 28.43
N ALA A 200 -32.52 22.18 27.96
CA ALA A 200 -31.98 20.96 28.55
C ALA A 200 -31.75 21.20 30.04
N SER A 201 -32.31 20.31 30.86
CA SER A 201 -32.12 20.33 32.31
C SER A 201 -30.63 20.39 32.63
N PRO A 202 -30.13 21.35 33.42
CA PRO A 202 -28.72 21.40 33.77
C PRO A 202 -28.32 20.10 34.48
N GLY A 203 -27.45 19.31 33.83
CA GLY A 203 -27.00 18.01 34.33
C GLY A 203 -27.47 16.79 33.51
N GLN A 204 -28.35 16.97 32.52
CA GLN A 204 -28.69 15.88 31.60
C GLN A 204 -27.52 15.59 30.65
N LEU A 205 -27.10 14.33 30.58
CA LEU A 205 -26.09 13.87 29.63
C LEU A 205 -26.78 13.43 28.34
N ASP A 206 -26.26 13.89 27.21
CA ASP A 206 -26.77 13.53 25.88
C ASP A 206 -26.03 12.31 25.32
N TYR A 207 -24.74 12.17 25.64
CA TYR A 207 -23.91 11.08 25.14
C TYR A 207 -22.99 10.51 26.22
N GLN A 208 -22.78 9.20 26.13
CA GLN A 208 -21.65 8.51 26.77
C GLN A 208 -20.69 8.01 25.70
N ILE A 209 -19.44 8.44 25.80
CA ILE A 209 -18.38 8.13 24.85
C ILE A 209 -17.32 7.30 25.57
N MET A 210 -17.18 6.03 25.19
CA MET A 210 -16.16 5.15 25.74
C MET A 210 -14.92 5.17 24.85
N CYS A 211 -13.79 5.57 25.42
CA CYS A 211 -12.51 5.70 24.74
C CYS A 211 -11.54 4.63 25.25
N HIS A 212 -10.99 3.83 24.35
CA HIS A 212 -10.02 2.80 24.72
C HIS A 212 -8.60 3.27 24.38
N VAL A 213 -7.74 3.43 25.39
CA VAL A 213 -6.36 3.91 25.21
C VAL A 213 -5.62 3.06 24.18
N GLY A 214 -5.01 3.72 23.20
CA GLY A 214 -4.25 3.07 22.12
C GLY A 214 -5.12 2.44 21.02
N ASN A 215 -6.46 2.58 21.12
CA ASN A 215 -7.39 2.15 20.10
C ASN A 215 -8.51 3.20 19.92
N THR A 216 -8.14 4.38 19.41
CA THR A 216 -8.67 4.89 18.14
C THR A 216 -10.09 4.51 17.76
N GLU A 217 -10.14 3.48 16.93
CA GLU A 217 -11.31 3.00 16.23
C GLU A 217 -12.27 2.23 17.14
N ALA A 218 -11.83 1.86 18.36
CA ALA A 218 -12.66 1.19 19.34
C ALA A 218 -13.62 2.13 20.09
N THR A 219 -13.64 3.44 19.79
CA THR A 219 -14.57 4.38 20.43
C THR A 219 -16.01 3.91 20.27
N GLN A 220 -16.73 3.88 21.38
CA GLN A 220 -18.18 3.64 21.38
C GLN A 220 -18.89 4.91 21.79
N ILE A 221 -19.85 5.32 20.98
CA ILE A 221 -20.69 6.49 21.22
C ILE A 221 -22.11 5.98 21.48
N LEU A 222 -22.67 6.34 22.62
CA LEU A 222 -24.03 5.99 23.02
C LEU A 222 -24.80 7.26 23.28
N ARG A 223 -25.93 7.43 22.59
CA ARG A 223 -26.90 8.48 22.90
C ARG A 223 -27.67 8.09 24.16
N LEU A 224 -27.91 9.07 25.02
CA LEU A 224 -28.58 8.91 26.30
C LEU A 224 -29.92 9.67 26.34
N PRO A 225 -30.90 9.15 27.09
CA PRO A 225 -30.93 7.80 27.67
C PRO A 225 -31.04 6.73 26.58
N VAL A 226 -30.66 5.49 26.89
CA VAL A 226 -30.84 4.38 25.95
C VAL A 226 -32.31 3.98 25.97
N VAL A 227 -33.02 4.24 24.89
CA VAL A 227 -34.43 3.86 24.77
C VAL A 227 -34.52 2.39 24.38
N LEU A 228 -35.19 1.59 25.20
CA LEU A 228 -35.50 0.19 24.96
C LEU A 228 -37.02 -0.01 24.85
N PRO A 229 -37.46 -1.09 24.20
CA PRO A 229 -38.87 -1.46 24.19
C PRO A 229 -39.40 -1.65 25.63
N ALA A 230 -40.70 -1.40 25.79
CA ALA A 230 -41.41 -1.73 27.01
C ALA A 230 -41.20 -3.21 27.38
N ARG A 231 -41.02 -3.45 28.66
CA ARG A 231 -40.72 -4.77 29.23
C ARG A 231 -41.74 -5.11 30.29
N ASP A 232 -42.05 -6.39 30.44
CA ASP A 232 -42.78 -6.89 31.60
C ASP A 232 -42.04 -6.47 32.89
N PRO A 233 -42.69 -5.73 33.81
CA PRO A 233 -42.07 -5.29 35.06
C PRO A 233 -41.64 -6.45 35.98
N SER A 234 -42.15 -7.67 35.76
CA SER A 234 -41.72 -8.86 36.48
C SER A 234 -40.39 -9.42 35.97
N ASP A 235 -39.98 -9.09 34.74
CA ASP A 235 -38.74 -9.56 34.15
C ASP A 235 -37.55 -8.72 34.62
N ARG A 236 -36.86 -9.24 35.63
CA ARG A 236 -35.74 -8.60 36.31
C ARG A 236 -34.40 -8.75 35.62
N ARG A 237 -34.34 -9.34 34.41
CA ARG A 237 -33.04 -9.42 33.72
C ARG A 237 -32.60 -8.02 33.33
N VAL A 238 -31.31 -7.84 33.11
CA VAL A 238 -30.70 -6.56 32.81
C VAL A 238 -30.04 -6.67 31.44
N LEU A 239 -30.21 -5.65 30.61
CA LEU A 239 -29.55 -5.62 29.31
C LEU A 239 -28.05 -5.40 29.53
N CYS A 240 -27.25 -6.34 29.09
CA CYS A 240 -25.80 -6.30 29.17
C CYS A 240 -25.20 -6.20 27.77
N LYS A 241 -24.20 -5.33 27.59
CA LYS A 241 -23.38 -5.26 26.38
C LYS A 241 -21.96 -5.69 26.72
N PHE A 242 -21.48 -6.73 26.06
CA PHE A 242 -20.08 -7.12 26.12
C PHE A 242 -19.28 -6.37 25.07
N VAL A 243 -18.13 -5.84 25.48
CA VAL A 243 -17.13 -5.18 24.63
C VAL A 243 -15.82 -5.91 24.86
N VAL A 244 -15.42 -6.75 23.92
CA VAL A 244 -14.26 -7.64 24.07
C VAL A 244 -13.12 -7.18 23.17
N MET A 245 -11.97 -6.91 23.78
CA MET A 245 -10.72 -6.58 23.11
C MET A 245 -9.80 -7.80 23.15
N LEU A 246 -9.43 -8.32 21.97
CA LEU A 246 -8.53 -9.47 21.82
C LEU A 246 -7.11 -9.00 21.54
N ASP A 247 -6.56 -8.18 22.44
CA ASP A 247 -5.24 -7.56 22.26
C ASP A 247 -4.16 -8.63 22.05
N GLY A 248 -3.39 -8.50 20.97
CA GLY A 248 -2.29 -9.40 20.65
C GLY A 248 -2.70 -10.79 20.14
N ILE A 249 -3.99 -11.08 19.95
CA ILE A 249 -4.44 -12.35 19.38
C ILE A 249 -4.72 -12.20 17.89
N LYS A 250 -4.12 -13.10 17.10
CA LYS A 250 -4.52 -13.32 15.72
C LYS A 250 -5.47 -14.51 15.67
N LEU A 251 -6.72 -14.27 15.31
CA LEU A 251 -7.69 -15.34 15.06
C LEU A 251 -7.37 -16.02 13.72
N GLU A 252 -7.44 -17.34 13.70
CA GLU A 252 -7.39 -18.11 12.45
C GLU A 252 -8.65 -17.86 11.60
N PRO A 253 -8.60 -18.12 10.29
CA PRO A 253 -9.78 -18.03 9.45
C PRO A 253 -10.95 -18.83 10.04
N ARG A 254 -12.14 -18.20 10.09
CA ARG A 254 -13.39 -18.76 10.62
C ARG A 254 -13.46 -18.96 12.14
N GLN A 255 -12.40 -18.66 12.89
CA GLN A 255 -12.52 -18.57 14.35
C GLN A 255 -13.33 -17.34 14.77
N PHE A 256 -14.02 -17.44 15.90
CA PHE A 256 -14.78 -16.34 16.47
C PHE A 256 -14.81 -16.40 18.00
N PRO A 257 -14.81 -15.26 18.70
CA PRO A 257 -14.94 -15.23 20.14
C PRO A 257 -16.40 -15.36 20.59
N VAL A 258 -16.58 -16.02 21.71
CA VAL A 258 -17.84 -16.32 22.39
C VAL A 258 -17.69 -15.93 23.86
N ILE A 259 -18.69 -15.29 24.45
CA ILE A 259 -18.79 -15.16 25.92
C ILE A 259 -19.54 -16.37 26.44
N VAL A 260 -18.92 -17.10 27.37
CA VAL A 260 -19.55 -18.18 28.11
C VAL A 260 -19.57 -17.84 29.60
N GLY A 261 -20.48 -18.44 30.35
CA GLY A 261 -20.53 -18.21 31.78
C GLY A 261 -21.46 -19.13 32.53
N SER A 262 -21.51 -18.93 33.84
CA SER A 262 -22.31 -19.70 34.78
C SER A 262 -23.82 -19.59 34.57
N ALA A 263 -24.30 -18.49 33.96
CA ALA A 263 -25.71 -18.30 33.66
C ALA A 263 -26.14 -19.10 32.41
N PRO A 264 -27.38 -19.63 32.37
CA PRO A 264 -27.92 -20.30 31.19
C PRO A 264 -27.89 -19.44 29.93
N GLU A 265 -28.12 -18.13 30.06
CA GLU A 265 -28.05 -17.17 28.95
C GLU A 265 -26.64 -16.99 28.37
N LEU A 266 -25.63 -17.45 29.11
CA LEU A 266 -24.23 -17.53 28.66
C LEU A 266 -23.80 -18.99 28.42
N GLY A 267 -24.76 -19.90 28.22
CA GLY A 267 -24.51 -21.30 27.85
C GLY A 267 -24.07 -22.21 29.00
N ALA A 268 -24.12 -21.77 30.26
CA ALA A 268 -23.71 -22.58 31.42
C ALA A 268 -22.35 -23.27 31.25
N TRP A 269 -21.34 -22.50 30.80
CA TRP A 269 -19.98 -22.93 30.45
C TRP A 269 -19.84 -23.85 29.22
N ASN A 270 -20.91 -24.08 28.46
CA ASN A 270 -20.83 -24.73 27.16
C ASN A 270 -20.50 -23.69 26.07
N ALA A 271 -19.33 -23.84 25.43
CA ALA A 271 -18.88 -22.94 24.36
C ALA A 271 -19.77 -22.95 23.11
N GLY A 272 -20.38 -24.08 22.77
CA GLY A 272 -21.29 -24.20 21.64
C GLY A 272 -22.60 -23.43 21.84
N GLU A 273 -23.04 -23.32 23.10
CA GLU A 273 -24.25 -22.59 23.51
C GLU A 273 -23.95 -21.17 24.00
N GLY A 274 -22.68 -20.76 23.97
CA GLY A 274 -22.26 -19.45 24.42
C GLY A 274 -22.70 -18.32 23.49
N VAL A 275 -22.58 -17.10 23.99
CA VAL A 275 -23.00 -15.90 23.27
C VAL A 275 -21.93 -15.49 22.26
N LYS A 276 -22.16 -15.82 20.98
CA LYS A 276 -21.28 -15.46 19.86
C LYS A 276 -21.16 -13.93 19.70
N LEU A 277 -19.93 -13.44 19.70
CA LEU A 277 -19.65 -12.01 19.55
C LEU A 277 -19.51 -11.62 18.07
N MET A 278 -19.81 -10.35 17.79
CA MET A 278 -19.73 -9.78 16.44
C MET A 278 -18.58 -8.78 16.36
N ARG A 279 -17.70 -8.97 15.37
CA ARG A 279 -16.58 -8.07 15.10
C ARG A 279 -17.10 -6.69 14.75
N GLN A 280 -16.53 -5.67 15.37
CA GLN A 280 -16.79 -4.27 15.09
C GLN A 280 -15.63 -3.66 14.30
N VAL A 281 -15.88 -2.49 13.70
CA VAL A 281 -14.80 -1.62 13.18
C VAL A 281 -13.88 -1.25 14.36
N GLY A 282 -12.56 -1.22 14.17
CA GLY A 282 -11.61 -1.03 15.26
C GLY A 282 -11.14 -2.27 16.01
N GLY A 283 -11.46 -3.46 15.49
CA GLY A 283 -10.83 -4.71 15.95
C GLY A 283 -11.33 -5.27 17.27
N TYR A 284 -12.35 -4.66 17.88
CA TYR A 284 -13.03 -5.18 19.06
C TYR A 284 -14.30 -5.97 18.68
N TRP A 285 -14.88 -6.68 19.64
CA TRP A 285 -16.04 -7.55 19.46
C TRP A 285 -17.15 -7.15 20.42
N THR A 286 -18.41 -7.20 19.97
CA THR A 286 -19.53 -6.88 20.86
C THR A 286 -20.70 -7.82 20.71
N ARG A 287 -21.50 -7.92 21.78
CA ARG A 287 -22.82 -8.56 21.77
C ARG A 287 -23.66 -8.03 22.93
N ARG A 288 -24.97 -7.94 22.71
CA ARG A 288 -25.96 -7.68 23.76
C ARG A 288 -26.61 -8.98 24.19
N VAL A 289 -26.88 -9.11 25.48
CA VAL A 289 -27.59 -10.24 26.10
C VAL A 289 -28.29 -9.75 27.35
N GLU A 290 -29.44 -10.32 27.66
CA GLU A 290 -30.13 -10.04 28.91
C GLU A 290 -29.70 -11.07 29.95
N LEU A 291 -29.23 -10.59 31.11
CA LEU A 291 -28.72 -11.45 32.17
C LEU A 291 -29.51 -11.25 33.46
N PRO A 292 -29.70 -12.29 34.29
CA PRO A 292 -30.36 -12.18 35.59
C PRO A 292 -29.43 -11.52 36.63
N LEU A 293 -29.03 -10.27 36.37
CA LEU A 293 -28.17 -9.45 37.23
C LEU A 293 -29.03 -8.50 38.07
N TYR A 294 -29.71 -9.03 39.06
CA TYR A 294 -30.52 -8.24 40.00
C TYR A 294 -29.97 -8.34 41.41
N GLU A 295 -30.39 -7.44 42.29
CA GLU A 295 -29.91 -7.43 43.66
C GLU A 295 -30.25 -8.77 44.36
N GLY A 296 -29.22 -9.48 44.80
CA GLY A 296 -29.34 -10.79 45.44
C GLY A 296 -29.30 -12.00 44.49
N SER A 297 -29.16 -11.83 43.16
CA SER A 297 -29.03 -12.96 42.21
C SER A 297 -27.70 -13.71 42.32
N GLY A 298 -26.74 -13.17 43.09
CA GLY A 298 -25.35 -13.62 43.08
C GLY A 298 -24.60 -13.08 41.86
N ASP A 299 -23.27 -13.17 41.91
CA ASP A 299 -22.43 -12.76 40.80
C ASP A 299 -22.47 -13.81 39.68
N ILE A 300 -22.57 -13.36 38.42
CA ILE A 300 -22.44 -14.25 37.27
C ILE A 300 -20.97 -14.33 36.90
N GLN A 301 -20.42 -15.54 36.87
CA GLN A 301 -19.08 -15.77 36.36
C GLN A 301 -19.07 -15.96 34.84
N ALA A 302 -18.07 -15.43 34.14
CA ALA A 302 -17.92 -15.55 32.69
C ALA A 302 -16.45 -15.66 32.22
N LYS A 303 -16.24 -16.15 31.00
CA LYS A 303 -14.95 -16.10 30.27
C LYS A 303 -15.20 -15.85 28.78
N VAL A 304 -14.19 -15.32 28.10
CA VAL A 304 -14.15 -15.30 26.63
C VAL A 304 -13.54 -16.62 26.14
N VAL A 305 -14.12 -17.21 25.10
CA VAL A 305 -13.61 -18.42 24.45
C VAL A 305 -13.51 -18.17 22.96
N ILE A 306 -12.35 -18.44 22.37
CA ILE A 306 -12.18 -18.47 20.93
C ILE A 306 -12.65 -19.84 20.46
N CYS A 307 -13.65 -19.86 19.59
CA CYS A 307 -14.21 -21.07 19.03
C CYS A 307 -13.80 -21.24 17.56
N ASN A 308 -13.68 -22.49 17.14
CA ASN A 308 -13.50 -22.88 15.74
C ASN A 308 -14.81 -22.67 14.94
N ALA A 309 -14.75 -22.88 13.63
CA ALA A 309 -15.88 -22.71 12.73
C ALA A 309 -17.11 -23.58 13.08
N ASP A 310 -16.88 -24.74 13.70
CA ASP A 310 -17.90 -25.71 14.14
C ASP A 310 -18.47 -25.41 15.54
N GLY A 311 -17.98 -24.36 16.20
CA GLY A 311 -18.39 -24.00 17.57
C GLY A 311 -17.61 -24.72 18.67
N SER A 312 -16.67 -25.62 18.33
CA SER A 312 -15.79 -26.23 19.32
C SER A 312 -14.83 -25.19 19.93
N PRO A 313 -14.54 -25.27 21.24
CA PRO A 313 -13.62 -24.33 21.88
C PRO A 313 -12.20 -24.59 21.39
N ALA A 314 -11.58 -23.59 20.77
CA ALA A 314 -10.18 -23.62 20.36
C ALA A 314 -9.26 -23.19 21.52
N VAL A 315 -9.56 -22.03 22.12
CA VAL A 315 -8.75 -21.45 23.19
C VAL A 315 -9.65 -20.76 24.20
N TRP A 316 -9.52 -21.14 25.47
CA TRP A 316 -10.15 -20.45 26.58
C TRP A 316 -9.33 -19.23 26.98
N GLU A 317 -10.01 -18.17 27.43
CA GLU A 317 -9.35 -17.02 28.01
C GLU A 317 -8.40 -17.44 29.13
N PRO A 318 -7.11 -17.08 29.02
CA PRO A 318 -6.11 -17.47 30.01
C PRO A 318 -6.34 -16.73 31.33
N GLY A 319 -5.78 -17.27 32.40
CA GLY A 319 -5.95 -16.78 33.77
C GLY A 319 -6.71 -17.77 34.65
N THR A 320 -6.33 -17.79 35.93
CA THR A 320 -6.87 -18.72 36.94
C THR A 320 -8.25 -18.35 37.45
N THR A 321 -8.68 -17.11 37.21
CA THR A 321 -9.98 -16.60 37.64
C THR A 321 -10.95 -16.45 36.47
N ASN A 322 -12.24 -16.47 36.81
CA ASN A 322 -13.33 -16.09 35.92
C ASN A 322 -13.60 -14.59 36.06
N ARG A 323 -14.18 -13.99 35.02
CA ARG A 323 -14.78 -12.66 35.12
C ARG A 323 -15.96 -12.73 36.06
N VAL A 324 -16.08 -11.76 36.94
CA VAL A 324 -17.22 -11.62 37.86
C VAL A 324 -18.05 -10.46 37.35
N LEU A 325 -19.27 -10.76 36.90
CA LEU A 325 -20.23 -9.79 36.39
C LEU A 325 -21.15 -9.41 37.53
N THR A 326 -21.03 -8.18 38.01
CA THR A 326 -21.80 -7.68 39.14
C THR A 326 -22.76 -6.60 38.67
N ALA A 327 -23.99 -6.67 39.17
CA ALA A 327 -24.98 -5.62 38.95
C ALA A 327 -24.54 -4.35 39.69
N CYS A 328 -24.20 -3.28 38.96
CA CYS A 328 -24.08 -1.97 39.58
C CYS A 328 -25.46 -1.42 39.90
N ARG A 329 -25.64 -0.87 41.10
CA ARG A 329 -26.87 -0.16 41.46
C ARG A 329 -27.01 1.12 40.61
N PRO A 330 -28.13 1.31 39.90
CA PRO A 330 -28.45 2.62 39.34
C PRO A 330 -28.70 3.58 40.50
N THR A 331 -28.12 4.77 40.43
CA THR A 331 -28.20 5.80 41.49
C THR A 331 -29.60 6.36 41.68
N THR A 332 -30.52 6.13 40.74
CA THR A 332 -31.82 6.82 40.66
C THR A 332 -33.03 5.90 40.51
N GLY A 333 -32.91 4.60 40.79
CA GLY A 333 -34.02 3.65 40.63
C GLY A 333 -34.50 3.44 39.19
N SER A 334 -33.78 4.01 38.21
CA SER A 334 -34.02 3.80 36.79
C SER A 334 -33.37 2.50 36.31
N SER A 335 -33.96 1.86 35.29
CA SER A 335 -33.33 0.73 34.60
C SER A 335 -31.99 1.16 34.00
N ALA A 336 -31.01 0.27 33.99
CA ALA A 336 -29.70 0.55 33.43
C ALA A 336 -29.23 -0.57 32.51
N MET A 337 -28.47 -0.20 31.47
CA MET A 337 -27.72 -1.14 30.66
C MET A 337 -26.28 -1.20 31.18
N HIS A 338 -25.77 -2.41 31.42
CA HIS A 338 -24.41 -2.63 31.89
C HIS A 338 -23.51 -2.96 30.72
N ILE A 339 -22.42 -2.22 30.57
CA ILE A 339 -21.42 -2.45 29.53
C ILE A 339 -20.19 -3.05 30.17
N PHE A 340 -19.96 -4.34 29.93
CA PHE A 340 -18.79 -5.06 30.40
C PHE A 340 -17.66 -4.93 29.39
N VAL A 341 -16.56 -4.33 29.82
CA VAL A 341 -15.35 -4.18 29.01
C VAL A 341 -14.39 -5.33 29.35
N CYS A 342 -14.19 -6.24 28.42
CA CYS A 342 -13.38 -7.44 28.62
C CYS A 342 -12.10 -7.34 27.80
N ARG A 343 -10.95 -7.16 28.46
CA ARG A 343 -9.64 -7.32 27.81
C ARG A 343 -9.19 -8.76 27.92
N TRP A 344 -8.87 -9.39 26.80
CA TRP A 344 -8.35 -10.75 26.79
C TRP A 344 -7.16 -10.90 27.73
N SER A 345 -7.05 -12.07 28.37
CA SER A 345 -6.03 -12.42 29.39
C SER A 345 -6.12 -11.67 30.71
N GLN A 346 -7.14 -10.83 30.89
CA GLN A 346 -7.39 -10.10 32.13
C GLN A 346 -8.78 -10.43 32.68
N PRO A 347 -9.09 -11.71 33.01
CA PRO A 347 -10.42 -12.07 33.51
C PRO A 347 -10.68 -11.53 34.92
N GLY A 348 -9.64 -11.35 35.74
CA GLY A 348 -9.76 -10.77 37.09
C GLY A 348 -10.15 -9.28 37.10
N PHE A 349 -10.25 -8.64 35.94
CA PHE A 349 -10.60 -7.24 35.84
C PHE A 349 -11.57 -6.99 34.68
N THR A 350 -12.82 -6.64 35.01
CA THR A 350 -13.89 -6.39 34.03
C THR A 350 -14.61 -5.08 34.38
N PRO A 351 -14.14 -3.93 33.87
CA PRO A 351 -14.85 -2.67 34.04
C PRO A 351 -16.30 -2.79 33.61
N THR A 352 -17.17 -2.17 34.41
CA THR A 352 -18.59 -2.08 34.12
C THR A 352 -18.96 -0.62 34.00
N VAL A 353 -19.49 -0.23 32.85
CA VAL A 353 -20.02 1.11 32.64
C VAL A 353 -21.54 1.05 32.58
N CYS A 354 -22.21 1.81 33.44
CA CYS A 354 -23.66 1.80 33.56
C CYS A 354 -24.27 2.95 32.80
N VAL A 355 -25.30 2.65 32.01
CA VAL A 355 -25.95 3.61 31.14
C VAL A 355 -27.43 3.66 31.49
N PRO A 356 -28.02 4.84 31.73
CA PRO A 356 -29.45 4.93 32.01
C PRO A 356 -30.25 4.44 30.82
N VAL A 357 -31.25 3.62 31.11
CA VAL A 357 -32.20 3.09 30.14
C VAL A 357 -33.58 3.66 30.45
N GLN A 358 -34.26 4.09 29.40
CA GLN A 358 -35.68 4.39 29.46
C GLN A 358 -36.41 3.31 28.68
N HIS A 359 -37.39 2.68 29.33
CA HIS A 359 -38.34 1.83 28.67
C HIS A 359 -39.49 2.71 28.23
N GLU A 360 -39.61 2.91 26.92
CA GLU A 360 -40.78 3.56 26.35
C GLU A 360 -41.68 2.48 25.76
N ASP A 361 -42.98 2.74 25.70
CA ASP A 361 -43.89 2.08 24.76
C ASP A 361 -43.53 2.51 23.33
N ALA A 362 -42.28 2.29 22.95
CA ALA A 362 -41.82 2.44 21.60
C ALA A 362 -42.72 1.54 20.77
N SER A 363 -43.52 2.15 19.90
CA SER A 363 -44.32 1.43 18.92
C SER A 363 -43.42 0.34 18.34
N LYS A 364 -43.90 -0.90 18.25
CA LYS A 364 -43.15 -2.02 17.66
C LYS A 364 -42.54 -1.63 16.30
N GLU A 365 -43.15 -0.67 15.63
CA GLU A 365 -42.68 0.00 14.43
C GLU A 365 -41.32 0.71 14.61
N TYR A 366 -41.12 1.51 15.66
CA TYR A 366 -39.87 2.24 15.92
C TYR A 366 -38.69 1.30 16.19
N VAL A 367 -38.91 0.22 16.96
CA VAL A 367 -37.88 -0.77 17.24
C VAL A 367 -37.48 -1.52 15.97
N LYS A 368 -38.46 -1.92 15.15
CA LYS A 368 -38.20 -2.51 13.82
C LYS A 368 -37.44 -1.56 12.91
N GLN A 369 -37.78 -0.28 12.93
CA GLN A 369 -37.08 0.75 12.16
C GLN A 369 -35.63 0.92 12.64
N LEU A 370 -35.38 0.88 13.95
CA LEU A 370 -34.03 0.98 14.51
C LEU A 370 -33.16 -0.23 14.13
N ASP A 371 -33.73 -1.44 14.19
CA ASP A 371 -33.05 -2.67 13.73
C ASP A 371 -32.79 -2.64 12.22
N ALA A 372 -33.75 -2.14 11.43
CA ALA A 372 -33.59 -1.95 9.99
C ALA A 372 -32.47 -0.95 9.68
N ALA A 373 -32.44 0.19 10.35
CA ALA A 373 -31.39 1.20 10.22
C ALA A 373 -30.02 0.66 10.65
N GLN A 374 -29.94 -0.10 11.74
CA GLN A 374 -28.69 -0.75 12.16
C GLN A 374 -28.20 -1.78 11.12
N LYS A 375 -29.12 -2.54 10.53
CA LYS A 375 -28.80 -3.48 9.44
C LYS A 375 -28.30 -2.74 8.20
N GLU A 376 -28.93 -1.62 7.84
CA GLU A 376 -28.52 -0.78 6.72
C GLU A 376 -27.14 -0.16 6.94
N VAL A 377 -26.88 0.40 8.13
CA VAL A 377 -25.55 0.86 8.54
C VAL A 377 -24.53 -0.28 8.50
N GLY A 378 -24.93 -1.49 8.89
CA GLY A 378 -24.10 -2.69 8.75
C GLY A 378 -23.73 -2.98 7.29
N MET A 379 -24.69 -2.93 6.37
CA MET A 379 -24.46 -3.11 4.93
C MET A 379 -23.59 -1.99 4.34
N MET A 380 -23.85 -0.73 4.71
CA MET A 380 -23.02 0.41 4.30
C MET A 380 -21.57 0.25 4.76
N ARG A 381 -21.34 -0.15 6.01
CA ARG A 381 -19.98 -0.41 6.54
C ARG A 381 -19.27 -1.53 5.79
N GLN A 382 -19.98 -2.60 5.42
CA GLN A 382 -19.42 -3.69 4.60
C GLN A 382 -19.06 -3.18 3.19
N ALA A 383 -19.92 -2.38 2.57
CA ALA A 383 -19.67 -1.77 1.27
C ALA A 383 -18.45 -0.84 1.30
N VAL A 384 -18.33 0.01 2.33
CA VAL A 384 -17.16 0.87 2.54
C VAL A 384 -15.89 0.04 2.72
N THR A 385 -15.94 -1.04 3.50
CA THR A 385 -14.80 -1.94 3.69
C THR A 385 -14.38 -2.62 2.38
N ALA A 386 -15.36 -3.06 1.58
CA ALA A 386 -15.10 -3.66 0.26
C ALA A 386 -14.48 -2.64 -0.70
N LYS A 387 -14.99 -1.41 -0.73
CA LYS A 387 -14.43 -0.32 -1.53
C LYS A 387 -13.02 0.08 -1.08
N SER A 388 -12.76 0.12 0.23
CA SER A 388 -11.42 0.37 0.76
C SER A 388 -10.41 -0.69 0.29
N ARG A 389 -10.78 -1.98 0.27
CA ARG A 389 -9.93 -3.04 -0.30
C ARG A 389 -9.70 -2.86 -1.81
N GLN A 390 -10.73 -2.43 -2.54
CA GLN A 390 -10.61 -2.14 -3.98
C GLN A 390 -9.62 -0.99 -4.21
N VAL A 391 -9.68 0.08 -3.41
CA VAL A 391 -8.74 1.20 -3.47
C VAL A 391 -7.31 0.74 -3.17
N GLN A 392 -7.10 -0.06 -2.12
CA GLN A 392 -5.78 -0.61 -1.81
C GLN A 392 -5.21 -1.49 -2.96
N SER A 393 -6.06 -2.27 -3.62
CA SER A 393 -5.67 -3.05 -4.80
C SER A 393 -5.21 -2.14 -5.94
N LEU A 394 -6.00 -1.10 -6.27
CA LEU A 394 -5.67 -0.13 -7.32
C LEU A 394 -4.40 0.67 -6.99
N GLU A 395 -4.18 1.04 -5.74
CA GLU A 395 -2.95 1.70 -5.29
C GLU A 395 -1.73 0.80 -5.51
N SER A 396 -1.85 -0.51 -5.25
CA SER A 396 -0.77 -1.47 -5.47
C SER A 396 -0.46 -1.68 -6.95
N GLU A 397 -1.49 -1.71 -7.81
CA GLU A 397 -1.35 -1.77 -9.27
C GLU A 397 -0.70 -0.50 -9.82
N LEU A 398 -1.14 0.68 -9.37
CA LEU A 398 -0.53 1.96 -9.73
C LEU A 398 0.94 2.02 -9.32
N ALA A 399 1.29 1.50 -8.14
CA ALA A 399 2.68 1.41 -7.69
C ALA A 399 3.51 0.47 -8.57
N ALA A 400 2.93 -0.63 -9.07
CA ALA A 400 3.58 -1.54 -10.01
C ALA A 400 3.83 -0.87 -11.37
N VAL A 401 2.82 -0.18 -11.92
CA VAL A 401 2.92 0.57 -13.19
C VAL A 401 4.00 1.66 -13.10
N ARG A 402 4.07 2.40 -11.98
CA ARG A 402 5.13 3.40 -11.75
C ARG A 402 6.53 2.80 -11.64
N ARG A 403 6.66 1.52 -11.24
CA ARG A 403 7.95 0.81 -11.28
C ARG A 403 8.32 0.43 -12.70
N SER A 404 7.39 -0.09 -13.50
CA SER A 404 7.66 -0.43 -14.90
C SER A 404 7.96 0.80 -15.76
N GLU A 405 7.28 1.93 -15.51
CA GLU A 405 7.57 3.19 -16.20
C GLU A 405 9.00 3.68 -15.93
N ARG A 406 9.48 3.57 -14.68
CA ARG A 406 10.86 3.93 -14.33
C ARG A 406 11.87 3.00 -15.01
N ALA A 407 11.63 1.70 -15.02
CA ALA A 407 12.48 0.73 -15.72
C ALA A 407 12.57 1.03 -17.23
N MET A 408 11.44 1.29 -17.89
CA MET A 408 11.44 1.65 -19.32
C MET A 408 12.18 2.97 -19.59
N ARG A 409 12.09 3.97 -18.70
CA ARG A 409 12.86 5.22 -18.83
C ARG A 409 14.36 4.97 -18.72
N GLU A 410 14.79 4.09 -17.82
CA GLU A 410 16.19 3.69 -17.68
C GLU A 410 16.69 2.96 -18.93
N GLU A 411 15.91 2.03 -19.49
CA GLU A 411 16.23 1.34 -20.75
C GLU A 411 16.34 2.33 -21.93
N VAL A 412 15.41 3.27 -22.07
CA VAL A 412 15.46 4.30 -23.12
C VAL A 412 16.70 5.20 -22.95
N SER A 413 17.07 5.52 -21.71
CA SER A 413 18.29 6.29 -21.42
C SER A 413 19.54 5.51 -21.80
N ALA A 414 19.59 4.20 -21.51
CA ALA A 414 20.70 3.33 -21.89
C ALA A 414 20.84 3.23 -23.41
N LEU A 415 19.75 2.98 -24.13
CA LEU A 415 19.74 2.92 -25.60
C LEU A 415 20.17 4.24 -26.25
N ARG A 416 19.79 5.39 -25.68
CA ARG A 416 20.27 6.70 -26.15
C ARG A 416 21.77 6.87 -25.95
N SER A 417 22.31 6.37 -24.84
CA SER A 417 23.75 6.38 -24.58
C SER A 417 24.50 5.49 -25.57
N GLU A 418 24.00 4.27 -25.83
CA GLU A 418 24.58 3.35 -26.83
C GLU A 418 24.55 3.96 -28.24
N LEU A 419 23.42 4.56 -28.63
CA LEU A 419 23.31 5.26 -29.92
C LEU A 419 24.32 6.42 -30.03
N GLY A 420 24.54 7.15 -28.92
CA GLY A 420 25.56 8.19 -28.84
C GLY A 420 26.98 7.65 -29.03
N GLN A 421 27.28 6.48 -28.46
CA GLN A 421 28.58 5.80 -28.65
C GLN A 421 28.77 5.36 -30.11
N PHE A 422 27.76 4.73 -30.71
CA PHE A 422 27.82 4.34 -32.12
C PHE A 422 28.01 5.53 -33.07
N ALA A 423 27.38 6.67 -32.78
CA ALA A 423 27.58 7.89 -33.56
C ALA A 423 29.03 8.40 -33.48
N GLN A 424 29.64 8.37 -32.28
CA GLN A 424 31.05 8.76 -32.11
C GLN A 424 32.02 7.80 -32.80
N GLU A 425 31.75 6.49 -32.74
CA GLU A 425 32.54 5.48 -33.44
C GLU A 425 32.45 5.65 -34.96
N ALA A 426 31.25 5.91 -35.49
CA ALA A 426 31.05 6.19 -36.91
C ALA A 426 31.80 7.47 -37.35
N GLU A 427 31.80 8.52 -36.54
CA GLU A 427 32.55 9.74 -36.83
C GLU A 427 34.08 9.49 -36.84
N LYS A 428 34.59 8.70 -35.88
CA LYS A 428 36.00 8.29 -35.86
C LYS A 428 36.37 7.46 -37.08
N ALA A 429 35.52 6.51 -37.47
CA ALA A 429 35.73 5.68 -38.66
C ALA A 429 35.72 6.52 -39.95
N ALA A 430 34.81 7.49 -40.07
CA ALA A 430 34.78 8.41 -41.20
C ALA A 430 36.04 9.28 -41.28
N LYS A 431 36.55 9.75 -40.12
CA LYS A 431 37.82 10.50 -40.05
C LYS A 431 39.01 9.62 -40.47
N SER A 432 39.11 8.39 -39.98
CA SER A 432 40.19 7.48 -40.37
C SER A 432 40.10 7.08 -41.85
N GLU A 433 38.90 6.93 -42.39
CA GLU A 433 38.70 6.69 -43.84
C GLU A 433 39.17 7.89 -44.67
N MET A 434 38.86 9.12 -44.24
CA MET A 434 39.31 10.34 -44.93
C MET A 434 40.84 10.47 -44.90
N GLU A 435 41.47 10.13 -43.78
CA GLU A 435 42.93 10.12 -43.63
C GLU A 435 43.56 9.06 -44.53
N ALA A 436 43.04 7.83 -44.54
CA ALA A 436 43.50 6.78 -45.45
C ALA A 436 43.34 7.17 -46.93
N ARG A 437 42.24 7.85 -47.31
CA ARG A 437 42.07 8.38 -48.67
C ARG A 437 43.10 9.44 -49.03
N ARG A 438 43.51 10.27 -48.07
CA ARG A 438 44.56 11.27 -48.25
C ARG A 438 45.92 10.62 -48.45
N GLU A 439 46.25 9.61 -47.66
CA GLU A 439 47.50 8.83 -47.82
C GLU A 439 47.55 8.13 -49.18
N VAL A 440 46.44 7.51 -49.61
CA VAL A 440 46.36 6.89 -50.95
C VAL A 440 46.55 7.93 -52.06
N ALA A 441 45.97 9.12 -51.93
CA ALA A 441 46.17 10.20 -52.88
C ALA A 441 47.63 10.67 -52.93
N GLU A 442 48.29 10.82 -51.78
CA GLU A 442 49.71 11.19 -51.71
C GLU A 442 50.61 10.11 -52.34
N LEU A 443 50.38 8.84 -52.04
CA LEU A 443 51.10 7.72 -52.65
C LEU A 443 50.88 7.67 -54.17
N SER A 444 49.67 7.98 -54.65
CA SER A 444 49.40 8.05 -56.09
C SER A 444 50.18 9.17 -56.78
N GLU A 445 50.35 10.32 -56.12
CA GLU A 445 51.17 11.42 -56.63
C GLU A 445 52.66 11.06 -56.64
N GLN A 446 53.15 10.40 -55.59
CA GLN A 446 54.53 9.90 -55.54
C GLN A 446 54.79 8.87 -56.64
N LEU A 447 53.85 7.96 -56.89
CA LEU A 447 53.96 6.97 -57.97
C LEU A 447 54.04 7.67 -59.34
N ALA A 448 53.19 8.65 -59.60
CA ALA A 448 53.21 9.41 -60.85
C ALA A 448 54.54 10.14 -61.07
N ARG A 449 55.14 10.70 -60.02
CA ARG A 449 56.49 11.33 -60.09
C ARG A 449 57.58 10.31 -60.40
N VAL A 450 57.49 9.11 -59.85
CA VAL A 450 58.43 8.02 -60.11
C VAL A 450 58.29 7.53 -61.55
N GLU A 451 57.06 7.33 -62.03
CA GLU A 451 56.76 6.99 -63.43
C GLU A 451 57.34 8.03 -64.40
N GLU A 452 57.10 9.32 -64.16
CA GLU A 452 57.65 10.41 -64.99
C GLU A 452 59.19 10.39 -65.01
N ASN A 453 59.83 10.11 -63.86
CA ASN A 453 61.29 10.01 -63.78
C ASN A 453 61.82 8.80 -64.55
N TYR A 454 61.15 7.64 -64.46
CA TYR A 454 61.49 6.47 -65.26
C TYR A 454 61.30 6.72 -66.76
N GLU A 455 60.21 7.36 -67.19
CA GLU A 455 60.01 7.74 -68.59
C GLU A 455 61.13 8.66 -69.09
N ARG A 456 61.55 9.66 -68.29
CA ARG A 456 62.70 10.50 -68.62
C ARG A 456 63.99 9.70 -68.77
N GLN A 457 64.25 8.74 -67.90
CA GLN A 457 65.43 7.87 -68.00
C GLN A 457 65.38 6.97 -69.24
N VAL A 458 64.21 6.38 -69.53
CA VAL A 458 64.00 5.55 -70.73
C VAL A 458 64.22 6.38 -71.99
N ASN A 459 63.65 7.59 -72.06
CA ASN A 459 63.84 8.50 -73.19
C ASN A 459 65.31 8.95 -73.33
N PHE A 460 66.01 9.22 -72.23
CA PHE A 460 67.42 9.54 -72.23
C PHE A 460 68.28 8.39 -72.76
N LEU A 461 68.03 7.16 -72.29
CA LEU A 461 68.73 5.96 -72.75
C LEU A 461 68.44 5.67 -74.23
N ALA A 462 67.19 5.85 -74.67
CA ALA A 462 66.79 5.71 -76.07
C ALA A 462 67.54 6.71 -76.97
N ALA A 463 67.61 7.99 -76.57
CA ALA A 463 68.37 9.00 -77.31
C ALA A 463 69.89 8.68 -77.36
N LYS A 464 70.45 8.14 -76.27
CA LYS A 464 71.85 7.67 -76.24
C LYS A 464 72.09 6.47 -77.15
N LEU A 465 71.13 5.53 -77.21
CA LEU A 465 71.16 4.42 -78.14
C LEU A 465 71.16 4.91 -79.59
N GLU A 466 70.27 5.82 -79.96
CA GLU A 466 70.24 6.42 -81.31
C GLU A 466 71.54 7.16 -81.66
N GLU A 467 72.19 7.79 -80.69
CA GLU A 467 73.51 8.42 -80.86
C GLU A 467 74.60 7.38 -81.13
N MET A 468 74.67 6.32 -80.33
CA MET A 468 75.62 5.21 -80.56
C MET A 468 75.35 4.49 -81.88
N GLU A 469 74.08 4.29 -82.28
CA GLU A 469 73.74 3.71 -83.58
C GLU A 469 74.26 4.57 -84.72
N ARG A 470 74.10 5.90 -84.66
CA ARG A 470 74.68 6.84 -85.63
C ARG A 470 76.20 6.75 -85.69
N GLU A 471 76.87 6.62 -84.54
CA GLU A 471 78.33 6.40 -84.49
C GLU A 471 78.74 5.06 -85.11
N ILE A 472 78.01 3.98 -84.82
CA ILE A 472 78.25 2.66 -85.42
C ILE A 472 78.06 2.71 -86.94
N PHE A 473 76.99 3.35 -87.43
CA PHE A 473 76.78 3.52 -88.87
C PHE A 473 77.92 4.30 -89.52
N SER A 474 78.36 5.39 -88.89
CA SER A 474 79.53 6.16 -89.34
C SER A 474 80.81 5.30 -89.37
N LEU A 475 81.07 4.51 -88.33
CA LEU A 475 82.21 3.59 -88.26
C LEU A 475 82.10 2.46 -89.29
N GLN A 476 80.90 1.92 -89.55
CA GLN A 476 80.66 0.91 -90.57
C GLN A 476 80.86 1.47 -91.98
N ASP A 477 80.43 2.71 -92.25
CA ASP A 477 80.71 3.38 -93.52
C ASP A 477 82.21 3.65 -93.68
N GLN A 478 82.92 4.07 -92.64
CA GLN A 478 84.39 4.16 -92.65
C GLN A 478 85.07 2.80 -92.88
N LEU A 479 84.54 1.72 -92.31
CA LEU A 479 85.03 0.36 -92.54
C LEU A 479 84.74 -0.11 -93.98
N ARG A 480 83.61 0.31 -94.55
CA ARG A 480 83.19 0.01 -95.92
C ARG A 480 83.99 0.77 -96.97
N GLU A 481 84.46 1.97 -96.63
CA GLU A 481 85.43 2.75 -97.43
C GLU A 481 86.86 2.21 -97.35
N SER A 482 87.21 1.45 -96.30
CA SER A 482 88.57 0.91 -96.08
C SER A 482 88.71 -0.61 -96.34
N GLY A 483 87.62 -1.35 -96.54
CA GLY A 483 87.63 -2.80 -96.71
C GLY A 483 86.93 -3.29 -97.97
N GLY A 484 87.70 -3.70 -98.97
CA GLY A 484 87.19 -4.35 -100.17
C GLY A 484 86.65 -5.77 -99.93
N SER A 485 85.47 -6.01 -100.51
CA SER A 485 84.88 -7.26 -101.02
C SER A 485 84.69 -8.51 -100.12
N PRO A 486 83.62 -9.29 -100.35
CA PRO A 486 83.01 -10.16 -99.34
C PRO A 486 83.45 -11.62 -99.45
N ALA A 487 83.36 -12.36 -98.34
CA ALA A 487 83.45 -13.82 -98.35
C ALA A 487 82.28 -14.44 -97.59
N GLN A 488 81.54 -15.26 -98.34
CA GLN A 488 80.51 -16.20 -97.91
C GLN A 488 81.03 -17.18 -96.85
N ALA A 489 80.19 -17.55 -95.88
CA ALA A 489 80.22 -18.90 -95.31
C ALA A 489 78.85 -19.25 -94.72
N ALA A 490 78.38 -20.44 -95.10
CA ALA A 490 77.12 -21.04 -94.76
C ALA A 490 77.26 -22.01 -93.56
N VAL A 491 76.12 -22.60 -93.15
CA VAL A 491 75.94 -23.98 -92.62
C VAL A 491 75.62 -24.15 -91.11
N HIS A 492 74.39 -24.65 -90.89
CA HIS A 492 73.91 -25.74 -89.99
C HIS A 492 73.47 -25.57 -88.52
N ASN A 493 72.18 -25.91 -88.33
CA ASN A 493 71.58 -27.00 -87.51
C ASN A 493 71.79 -27.10 -85.98
N GLN A 494 70.67 -26.88 -85.27
CA GLN A 494 69.89 -27.83 -84.40
C GLN A 494 70.60 -28.64 -83.28
N PRO A 495 69.87 -29.24 -82.30
CA PRO A 495 68.80 -28.74 -81.41
C PRO A 495 69.01 -29.26 -79.93
N ALA A 496 67.99 -29.12 -79.08
CA ALA A 496 67.66 -29.96 -77.89
C ALA A 496 68.03 -29.50 -76.46
N GLY A 497 67.12 -29.86 -75.52
CA GLY A 497 67.23 -29.85 -74.05
C GLY A 497 66.31 -28.82 -73.40
N GLN A 498 65.02 -29.04 -73.11
CA GLN A 498 64.41 -30.03 -72.18
C GLN A 498 65.08 -30.09 -70.79
N HIS A 499 64.36 -29.58 -69.77
CA HIS A 499 64.25 -29.96 -68.35
C HIS A 499 63.59 -28.76 -67.61
N GLY A 500 62.47 -28.80 -66.89
CA GLY A 500 61.72 -29.90 -66.29
C GLY A 500 61.94 -29.96 -64.77
N TYR A 501 61.18 -29.18 -63.98
CA TYR A 501 60.78 -29.37 -62.55
C TYR A 501 59.71 -28.29 -62.27
N SER A 502 58.42 -28.51 -61.97
CA SER A 502 57.66 -29.44 -61.09
C SER A 502 57.59 -29.05 -59.59
N SER A 503 56.34 -29.11 -59.10
CA SER A 503 55.85 -29.09 -57.70
C SER A 503 55.63 -27.70 -57.05
N ASN A 504 54.59 -27.43 -56.24
CA ASN A 504 53.35 -28.14 -55.89
C ASN A 504 52.46 -27.20 -55.03
N GLY A 505 51.14 -27.44 -55.00
CA GLY A 505 50.19 -26.91 -53.99
C GLY A 505 49.22 -25.85 -54.54
N ASN A 506 47.99 -26.16 -54.99
CA ASN A 506 46.81 -26.67 -54.25
C ASN A 506 46.41 -25.71 -53.10
N GLY A 507 45.24 -25.07 -53.03
CA GLY A 507 44.04 -25.12 -53.85
C GLY A 507 42.95 -24.16 -53.31
N ASN A 508 41.82 -24.17 -54.01
CA ASN A 508 40.49 -23.67 -53.65
C ASN A 508 40.24 -22.16 -53.49
N GLY A 509 39.90 -21.54 -54.61
CA GLY A 509 39.01 -20.38 -54.68
C GLY A 509 38.09 -20.46 -55.90
N SER A 510 36.90 -21.03 -55.71
CA SER A 510 35.72 -20.74 -56.54
C SER A 510 35.55 -19.21 -56.60
N GLY A 511 35.48 -18.52 -57.73
CA GLY A 511 34.84 -18.86 -58.98
C GLY A 511 33.65 -17.90 -59.17
N ARG A 512 33.89 -16.72 -59.77
CA ARG A 512 33.00 -16.08 -60.75
C ARG A 512 33.71 -14.91 -61.47
N PRO A 513 33.35 -14.63 -62.74
CA PRO A 513 34.24 -14.06 -63.73
C PRO A 513 34.16 -12.53 -63.76
N VAL A 514 35.32 -11.87 -63.91
CA VAL A 514 35.37 -10.50 -64.43
C VAL A 514 35.83 -10.58 -65.87
N THR A 515 34.92 -10.18 -66.75
CA THR A 515 35.10 -10.01 -68.18
C THR A 515 36.19 -9.00 -68.49
N ARG A 516 37.02 -9.37 -69.46
CA ARG A 516 38.11 -8.60 -70.05
C ARG A 516 37.56 -7.64 -71.10
N ALA A 517 37.39 -6.38 -70.75
CA ALA A 517 37.34 -5.20 -71.62
C ALA A 517 37.55 -4.02 -70.67
N SER A 518 38.50 -3.12 -70.81
CA SER A 518 39.19 -2.58 -71.96
C SER A 518 40.49 -1.95 -71.45
N TRP A 519 41.63 -2.28 -72.05
CA TRP A 519 42.80 -1.43 -71.96
C TRP A 519 42.65 -0.37 -73.05
N ARG A 520 42.48 0.89 -72.62
CA ARG A 520 42.87 2.11 -73.32
C ARG A 520 43.33 3.11 -72.29
#